data_AF-A0A3A6Q9Y3-F1
#
_entry.id   AF-A0A3A6Q9Y3-F1
#
_cell.length_a   1.000
_cell.length_b   1.000
_cell.length_c   1.000
_cell.angle_alpha   90.00
_cell.angle_beta   90.00
_cell.angle_gamma   90.00
#
_symmetry.space_group_name_H-M   'P 1'
#
loop_
_entity.id
_entity.type
_entity.pdbx_description
1 polymer ?
#
loop_
_entity_poly.entity_id
_entity_poly.type
_entity_poly.pdbx_seq_one_letter_code
_entity_poly.pdbx_strand_id
1 'polypeptide(L)'
;MSNHNKLRNRTKKMKGRLPQRVKPHPLNALFTKAVVSIMGRMAQVESMSYFDIELPEPGRYCGTRAGLPNSETRYRYVDWCTQRNENGNFFVSCRDEAGHNQVLDSRGWASEKIMIGIQDRISRLEPSNAGQLRG
;
A
#
# COMPACT_ATOMS: atom_id res chain seq x y z
N MET A 1 -68.01 -1.37 -40.76
CA MET A 1 -67.18 -0.54 -39.85
C MET A 1 -66.61 -1.44 -38.76
N SER A 2 -65.30 -1.35 -38.52
CA SER A 2 -64.50 -1.70 -37.32
C SER A 2 -65.01 -2.79 -36.35
N ASN A 3 -64.24 -3.79 -35.91
CA ASN A 3 -62.90 -3.69 -35.32
C ASN A 3 -62.20 -5.06 -35.33
N HIS A 4 -61.01 -5.13 -35.93
CA HIS A 4 -60.06 -6.22 -35.69
C HIS A 4 -59.52 -6.13 -34.26
N ASN A 5 -60.04 -6.94 -33.34
CA ASN A 5 -59.43 -7.17 -32.05
C ASN A 5 -58.17 -8.04 -32.25
N LYS A 6 -57.03 -7.39 -32.51
CA LYS A 6 -55.71 -8.03 -32.45
C LYS A 6 -55.46 -8.41 -31.00
N LEU A 7 -55.76 -9.65 -30.63
CA LEU A 7 -55.29 -10.25 -29.37
C LEU A 7 -53.75 -10.19 -29.36
N ARG A 8 -53.25 -9.23 -28.60
CA ARG A 8 -51.83 -8.99 -28.40
C ARG A 8 -51.29 -10.16 -27.57
N ASN A 9 -50.67 -11.13 -28.25
CA ASN A 9 -50.02 -12.30 -27.64
C ASN A 9 -49.08 -11.85 -26.50
N ARG A 10 -49.51 -12.07 -25.26
CA ARG A 10 -48.86 -11.60 -24.03
C ARG A 10 -47.90 -12.64 -23.42
N THR A 11 -47.54 -13.66 -24.19
CA THR A 11 -46.93 -14.92 -23.69
C THR A 11 -45.47 -15.15 -24.10
N LYS A 12 -44.73 -14.11 -24.48
CA LYS A 12 -43.26 -14.20 -24.68
C LYS A 12 -42.47 -13.08 -23.99
N LYS A 13 -42.75 -12.84 -22.71
CA LYS A 13 -41.72 -12.28 -21.82
C LYS A 13 -41.15 -13.43 -21.02
N MET A 14 -40.10 -14.08 -21.53
CA MET A 14 -39.18 -14.78 -20.65
C MET A 14 -38.72 -13.74 -19.63
N LYS A 15 -39.25 -13.81 -18.40
CA LYS A 15 -38.71 -13.07 -17.27
C LYS A 15 -37.32 -13.64 -17.06
N GLY A 16 -36.32 -13.08 -17.75
CA GLY A 16 -34.93 -13.30 -17.40
C GLY A 16 -34.83 -12.96 -15.92
N ARG A 17 -34.59 -13.96 -15.07
CA ARG A 17 -34.17 -13.69 -13.70
C ARG A 17 -32.86 -12.93 -13.87
N LEU A 18 -32.90 -11.62 -13.64
CA LEU A 18 -31.68 -10.87 -13.39
C LEU A 18 -30.93 -11.66 -12.31
N PRO A 19 -29.64 -11.94 -12.49
CA PRO A 19 -28.87 -12.70 -11.50
C PRO A 19 -29.13 -12.07 -10.14
N GLN A 20 -29.55 -12.90 -9.17
CA GLN A 20 -29.75 -12.44 -7.80
C GLN A 20 -28.47 -11.70 -7.40
N ARG A 21 -28.59 -10.38 -7.14
CA ARG A 21 -27.52 -9.61 -6.54
C ARG A 21 -27.19 -10.31 -5.23
N VAL A 22 -26.11 -11.08 -5.23
CA VAL A 22 -25.54 -11.66 -4.01
C VAL A 22 -25.26 -10.45 -3.13
N LYS A 23 -26.02 -10.31 -2.05
CA LYS A 23 -25.79 -9.25 -1.08
C LYS A 23 -24.36 -9.50 -0.56
N PRO A 24 -23.44 -8.53 -0.69
CA PRO A 24 -22.09 -8.72 -0.21
C PRO A 24 -22.16 -9.12 1.26
N HIS A 25 -21.41 -10.16 1.63
CA HIS A 25 -21.33 -10.63 3.01
C HIS A 25 -20.95 -9.45 3.90
N PRO A 26 -21.57 -9.23 5.07
CA PRO A 26 -21.32 -8.06 5.93
C PRO A 26 -19.84 -7.82 6.28
N LEU A 27 -18.99 -8.84 6.22
CA LEU A 27 -17.54 -8.69 6.37
C LEU A 27 -16.92 -7.81 5.26
N ASN A 28 -17.42 -7.88 4.03
CA ASN A 28 -16.96 -7.04 2.91
C ASN A 28 -17.39 -5.57 3.05
N ALA A 29 -18.37 -5.27 3.91
CA ALA A 29 -18.78 -3.90 4.19
C ALA A 29 -17.85 -3.20 5.22
N LEU A 30 -17.06 -3.97 5.98
CA LEU A 30 -16.09 -3.46 6.96
C LEU A 30 -14.72 -3.14 6.35
N PHE A 31 -14.40 -3.72 5.19
CA PHE A 31 -13.13 -3.46 4.50
C PHE A 31 -13.30 -2.32 3.50
N THR A 32 -12.76 -1.15 3.83
CA THR A 32 -12.64 -0.07 2.85
C THR A 32 -11.73 -0.51 1.70
N LYS A 33 -11.97 -0.04 0.47
CA LYS A 33 -11.16 -0.38 -0.72
C LYS A 33 -9.66 -0.20 -0.48
N ALA A 34 -9.29 0.78 0.35
CA ALA A 34 -7.91 1.05 0.67
C ALA A 34 -7.27 -0.01 1.58
N VAL A 35 -8.00 -0.57 2.56
CA VAL A 35 -7.49 -1.69 3.38
C VAL A 35 -7.21 -2.91 2.50
N VAL A 36 -8.11 -3.23 1.58
CA VAL A 36 -7.90 -4.32 0.60
C VAL A 36 -6.66 -4.06 -0.26
N SER A 37 -6.47 -2.82 -0.72
CA SER A 37 -5.29 -2.44 -1.49
C SER A 37 -3.99 -2.54 -0.68
N ILE A 38 -4.00 -2.17 0.59
CA ILE A 38 -2.83 -2.32 1.48
C ILE A 38 -2.50 -3.79 1.65
N MET A 39 -3.48 -4.63 2.00
CA MET A 39 -3.27 -6.08 2.15
C MET A 39 -2.74 -6.73 0.87
N GLY A 40 -3.27 -6.35 -0.30
CA GLY A 40 -2.78 -6.84 -1.59
C GLY A 40 -1.31 -6.48 -1.84
N ARG A 41 -0.90 -5.25 -1.53
CA ARG A 41 0.50 -4.82 -1.64
C ARG A 41 1.42 -5.54 -0.65
N MET A 42 0.97 -5.77 0.58
CA MET A 42 1.74 -6.53 1.57
C MET A 42 1.96 -7.98 1.13
N ALA A 43 0.92 -8.66 0.64
CA ALA A 43 1.04 -10.02 0.09
C ALA A 43 1.98 -10.08 -1.14
N GLN A 44 1.99 -9.02 -1.95
CA GLN A 44 2.94 -8.92 -3.07
C GLN A 44 4.40 -8.82 -2.57
N VAL A 45 4.67 -8.08 -1.49
CA VAL A 45 6.01 -7.99 -0.90
C VAL A 45 6.50 -9.35 -0.40
N GLU A 46 5.62 -10.15 0.21
CA GLU A 46 5.97 -11.48 0.71
C GLU A 46 6.40 -12.45 -0.42
N SER A 47 5.85 -12.28 -1.62
CA SER A 47 6.18 -13.08 -2.80
C SER A 47 7.27 -12.49 -3.69
N MET A 48 7.69 -11.24 -3.43
CA MET A 48 8.71 -10.55 -4.20
C MET A 48 10.12 -11.14 -3.96
N SER A 49 10.93 -11.17 -5.02
CA SER A 49 12.35 -11.49 -4.92
C SER A 49 13.08 -10.37 -4.19
N TYR A 50 14.06 -10.72 -3.35
CA TYR A 50 14.85 -9.72 -2.63
C TYR A 50 15.60 -8.77 -3.57
N PHE A 51 15.99 -9.24 -4.75
CA PHE A 51 16.67 -8.42 -5.77
C PHE A 51 15.77 -7.32 -6.36
N ASP A 52 14.45 -7.54 -6.38
CA ASP A 52 13.48 -6.57 -6.90
C ASP A 52 13.16 -5.46 -5.88
N ILE A 53 13.49 -5.69 -4.60
CA ILE A 53 13.28 -4.70 -3.55
C ILE A 53 14.38 -3.65 -3.62
N GLU A 54 14.01 -2.41 -3.86
CA GLU A 54 14.91 -1.25 -3.91
C GLU A 54 15.65 -0.98 -2.58
N LEU A 55 16.96 -0.72 -2.65
CA LEU A 55 17.74 -0.26 -1.50
C LEU A 55 17.39 1.20 -1.17
N PRO A 56 17.08 1.53 0.09
CA PRO A 56 16.91 2.92 0.49
C PRO A 56 18.24 3.67 0.57
N GLU A 57 18.17 4.95 0.25
CA GLU A 57 19.23 5.90 0.59
C GLU A 57 19.00 6.43 2.01
N PRO A 58 20.07 6.70 2.79
CA PRO A 58 19.95 7.43 4.04
C PRO A 58 19.24 8.78 3.81
N GLY A 59 18.23 9.07 4.63
CA GLY A 59 17.39 10.22 4.38
C GLY A 59 16.05 10.21 5.11
N ARG A 60 15.30 11.28 4.90
CA ARG A 60 13.94 11.41 5.42
C ARG A 60 12.94 11.01 4.35
N TYR A 61 12.14 10.00 4.67
CA TYR A 61 11.02 9.53 3.87
C TYR A 61 9.71 10.07 4.46
N CYS A 62 8.85 10.60 3.62
CA CYS A 62 7.52 11.06 4.00
C CYS A 62 6.45 10.29 3.24
N GLY A 63 5.34 10.04 3.93
CA GLY A 63 4.14 9.50 3.31
C GLY A 63 2.90 9.87 4.10
N THR A 64 1.76 9.47 3.58
CA THR A 64 0.46 9.56 4.27
C THR A 64 0.06 8.15 4.67
N ARG A 65 -0.27 7.90 5.95
CA ARG A 65 -0.50 6.55 6.49
C ARG A 65 -1.30 5.67 5.51
N ALA A 66 -0.61 4.67 4.98
CA ALA A 66 -1.10 3.66 4.06
C ALA A 66 -1.74 4.19 2.74
N GLY A 67 -1.45 5.43 2.36
CA GLY A 67 -2.02 6.12 1.20
C GLY A 67 -3.49 6.49 1.35
N LEU A 68 -4.01 6.56 2.58
CA LEU A 68 -5.40 6.89 2.85
C LEU A 68 -5.63 8.41 2.70
N PRO A 69 -6.69 8.85 1.97
CA PRO A 69 -7.03 10.27 1.91
C PRO A 69 -7.36 10.79 3.31
N ASN A 70 -6.93 12.02 3.62
CA ASN A 70 -7.08 12.68 4.92
C ASN A 70 -6.39 11.96 6.09
N SER A 71 -5.36 11.15 5.83
CA SER A 71 -4.56 10.54 6.88
C SER A 71 -3.37 11.41 7.27
N GLU A 72 -2.92 11.25 8.52
CA GLU A 72 -1.75 11.95 9.05
C GLU A 72 -0.51 11.67 8.19
N THR A 73 0.23 12.75 7.89
CA THR A 73 1.57 12.65 7.34
C THR A 73 2.46 11.96 8.36
N ARG A 74 3.23 10.97 7.91
CA ARG A 74 4.20 10.24 8.72
C ARG A 74 5.58 10.34 8.11
N TYR A 75 6.58 10.43 8.97
CA TYR A 75 7.97 10.44 8.56
C TYR A 75 8.70 9.20 9.06
N ARG A 76 9.64 8.74 8.25
CA ARG A 76 10.58 7.68 8.60
C ARG A 76 11.98 8.10 8.19
N TYR A 77 12.90 8.02 9.13
CA TYR A 77 14.29 8.42 8.93
C TYR A 77 15.11 7.15 8.71
N VAL A 78 15.78 7.02 7.57
CA VAL A 78 16.71 5.93 7.31
C VAL A 78 18.10 6.42 7.66
N ASP A 79 18.75 5.75 8.60
CA ASP A 79 20.09 6.12 9.07
C ASP A 79 21.17 5.46 8.19
N TRP A 80 21.01 4.16 7.92
CA TRP A 80 21.92 3.40 7.07
C TRP A 80 21.23 2.20 6.43
N CYS A 81 21.84 1.73 5.33
CA CYS A 81 21.47 0.50 4.65
C CYS A 81 22.73 -0.31 4.32
N THR A 82 22.69 -1.62 4.56
CA THR A 82 23.80 -2.51 4.16
C THR A 82 23.78 -2.74 2.65
N GLN A 83 24.92 -3.20 2.13
CA GLN A 83 24.94 -3.81 0.80
C GLN A 83 24.08 -5.08 0.77
N ARG A 84 23.72 -5.53 -0.43
CA ARG A 84 23.03 -6.81 -0.62
C ARG A 84 23.97 -7.96 -0.30
N ASN A 85 23.42 -9.01 0.31
CA ASN A 85 24.09 -10.30 0.44
C ASN A 85 23.90 -11.15 -0.84
N GLU A 86 24.45 -12.37 -0.83
CA GLU A 86 24.38 -13.33 -1.95
C GLU A 86 22.93 -13.68 -2.35
N ASN A 87 22.00 -13.61 -1.40
CA ASN A 87 20.57 -13.87 -1.64
C ASN A 87 19.80 -12.60 -2.06
N GLY A 88 20.49 -11.47 -2.25
CA GLY A 88 19.89 -10.19 -2.61
C GLY A 88 19.27 -9.41 -1.46
N ASN A 89 19.26 -9.97 -0.24
CA ASN A 89 18.70 -9.34 0.96
C ASN A 89 19.65 -8.28 1.53
N PHE A 90 19.10 -7.30 2.25
CA PHE A 90 19.83 -6.24 2.93
C PHE A 90 19.11 -5.84 4.22
N PHE A 91 19.81 -5.11 5.09
CA PHE A 91 19.26 -4.56 6.31
C PHE A 91 19.22 -3.03 6.26
N VAL A 92 18.21 -2.46 6.90
CA VAL A 92 17.97 -1.02 6.98
C VAL A 92 17.74 -0.66 8.44
N SER A 93 18.52 0.29 8.96
CA SER A 93 18.20 0.92 10.23
C SER A 93 17.40 2.17 9.98
N CYS A 94 16.27 2.28 10.67
CA CYS A 94 15.41 3.44 10.56
C CYS A 94 14.78 3.83 11.90
N ARG A 95 14.30 5.08 11.97
CA ARG A 95 13.71 5.69 13.15
C ARG A 95 12.38 6.32 12.81
N ASP A 96 11.42 6.19 13.70
CA ASP A 96 10.17 6.95 13.63
C ASP A 96 10.33 8.37 14.19
N GLU A 97 9.26 9.16 14.13
CA GLU A 97 9.20 10.52 14.67
C GLU A 97 9.32 10.57 16.19
N ALA A 98 9.00 9.47 16.89
CA ALA A 98 9.16 9.34 18.32
C ALA A 98 10.61 8.98 18.72
N GLY A 99 11.49 8.73 17.74
CA GLY A 99 12.88 8.35 17.95
C GLY A 99 13.07 6.87 18.26
N HIS A 100 12.07 6.02 18.04
CA HIS A 100 12.23 4.57 18.17
C HIS A 100 13.02 4.02 16.99
N ASN A 101 14.11 3.33 17.32
CA ASN A 101 14.98 2.68 16.34
C ASN A 101 14.47 1.29 16.02
N GLN A 102 14.43 0.95 14.74
CA GLN A 102 14.14 -0.40 14.27
C GLN A 102 15.13 -0.79 13.16
N VAL A 103 15.46 -2.07 13.11
CA VAL A 103 16.22 -2.65 12.00
C VAL A 103 15.29 -3.58 11.24
N LEU A 104 15.16 -3.34 9.95
CA LEU A 104 14.31 -4.10 9.04
C LEU A 104 15.19 -4.85 8.04
N ASP A 105 14.77 -6.04 7.66
CA ASP A 105 15.26 -6.68 6.45
C ASP A 105 14.62 -6.03 5.21
N SER A 106 15.02 -6.47 4.01
CA SER A 106 14.52 -5.89 2.77
C SER A 106 12.99 -5.98 2.62
N ARG A 107 12.37 -7.10 3.04
CA ARG A 107 10.90 -7.25 3.02
C ARG A 107 10.21 -6.40 4.07
N GLY A 108 10.77 -6.32 5.27
CA GLY A 108 10.34 -5.40 6.31
C GLY A 108 10.37 -3.97 5.81
N TRP A 109 11.43 -3.57 5.11
CA TRP A 109 11.54 -2.26 4.48
C TRP A 109 10.44 -2.03 3.43
N ALA A 110 10.23 -2.96 2.51
CA ALA A 110 9.18 -2.84 1.50
C ALA A 110 7.77 -2.73 2.11
N SER A 111 7.49 -3.52 3.14
CA SER A 111 6.25 -3.46 3.92
C SER A 111 6.09 -2.11 4.65
N GLU A 112 7.17 -1.61 5.23
CA GLU A 112 7.21 -0.31 5.89
C GLU A 112 6.90 0.83 4.91
N LYS A 113 7.45 0.77 3.68
CA LYS A 113 7.12 1.74 2.62
C LYS A 113 5.63 1.79 2.31
N ILE A 114 4.97 0.62 2.27
CA ILE A 114 3.52 0.51 2.04
C ILE A 114 2.73 1.12 3.20
N MET A 115 3.14 0.82 4.45
CA MET A 115 2.46 1.28 5.66
C MET A 115 2.55 2.79 5.86
N ILE A 116 3.69 3.39 5.56
CA ILE A 116 3.86 4.85 5.59
C ILE A 116 3.19 5.49 4.38
N GLY A 117 3.04 4.75 3.27
CA GLY A 117 2.52 5.28 2.02
C GLY A 117 3.51 6.26 1.37
N ILE A 118 4.78 5.87 1.31
CA ILE A 118 5.84 6.68 0.68
C ILE A 118 5.51 6.85 -0.82
N GLN A 119 5.41 8.11 -1.27
CA GLN A 119 5.04 8.48 -2.66
C GLN A 119 6.22 8.98 -3.52
N ASP A 120 7.45 8.80 -3.05
CA ASP A 120 8.70 9.28 -3.67
C ASP A 120 8.90 10.81 -3.70
N ARG A 121 9.75 11.31 -2.79
CA ARG A 121 11.07 11.91 -3.12
C ARG A 121 11.82 12.21 -1.83
N ILE A 122 13.08 11.75 -1.79
CA ILE A 122 14.03 11.90 -0.69
C ILE A 122 14.36 13.38 -0.52
N SER A 123 14.02 13.97 0.61
CA SER A 123 14.77 15.16 1.06
C SER A 123 16.06 14.61 1.64
N ARG A 124 17.18 14.80 0.94
CA ARG A 124 18.50 14.45 1.48
C ARG A 124 18.63 15.13 2.84
N LEU A 125 18.91 14.34 3.87
CA LEU A 125 19.30 14.90 5.15
C LEU A 125 20.69 15.50 4.91
N GLU A 126 20.80 16.83 4.97
CA GLU A 126 22.08 17.49 5.08
C GLU A 126 22.85 16.84 6.25
N PRO A 127 24.14 16.52 6.09
CA PRO A 127 24.91 15.95 7.18
C PRO A 127 24.86 16.91 8.36
N SER A 128 24.21 16.49 9.44
CA SER A 128 24.22 17.23 10.70
C SER A 128 25.69 17.39 11.12
N ASN A 129 26.14 18.64 11.31
CA ASN A 129 27.50 19.04 11.71
C ASN A 129 27.96 18.50 13.09
N ALA A 130 27.41 17.38 13.58
CA ALA A 130 27.79 16.74 14.84
C ALA A 130 29.24 16.23 14.85
N GLY A 131 29.93 16.20 13.70
CA GLY A 131 31.36 15.90 13.59
C GLY A 131 32.31 17.07 13.85
N GLN A 132 31.83 18.31 13.98
CA GLN A 132 32.68 19.52 14.09
C GLN A 132 32.90 20.03 15.52
N LEU A 133 32.37 19.34 16.54
CA LEU A 133 32.56 19.69 17.96
C LEU A 133 33.56 18.77 18.69
N ARG A 134 34.36 18.00 17.96
CA ARG A 134 35.58 17.36 18.48
C ARG A 134 36.80 17.98 17.80
N GLY A 135 37.08 19.23 18.17
CA GLY A 135 38.33 19.94 17.91
C GLY A 135 38.82 20.50 19.24
#